data_AF-A0A2R7K8J6-F1
#
_entry.id   AF-A0A2R7K8J6-F1
#
_cell.length_a   1.000
_cell.length_b   1.000
_cell.length_c   1.000
_cell.angle_alpha   90.00
_cell.angle_beta   90.00
_cell.angle_gamma   90.00
#
_symmetry.space_group_name_H-M   'P 1'
#
loop_
_entity.id
_entity.type
_entity.pdbx_description
1 polymer ?
#
loop_
_entity_poly.entity_id
_entity_poly.type
_entity_poly.pdbx_seq_one_letter_code
_entity_poly.pdbx_strand_id
1 'polypeptide(L)'
;MLFTTYLNEGSAIECGSCGGAVPIYKIKGLTDKEQTDIESWEGDYISCDNLNMGCGVGEKWATKQMSDPTSQLSQVGRELCKRIAELSGVSTYYYLYNYRTISIAKDKLRKCPSCNGDWLLNDKWLGFYDFRCNRCKLASTLTSRS
;
A
#
# COMPACT_ATOMS: atom_id res chain seq x y z
N MET A 1 6.01 4.00 -4.63
CA MET A 1 5.09 3.17 -3.83
C MET A 1 3.79 3.94 -3.74
N LEU A 2 2.66 3.28 -3.93
CA LEU A 2 1.35 3.87 -3.65
C LEU A 2 0.98 3.51 -2.21
N PHE A 3 0.94 4.52 -1.35
CA PHE A 3 0.70 4.41 0.08
C PHE A 3 0.22 5.77 0.62
N THR A 4 -0.75 5.74 1.51
CA THR A 4 -1.22 6.93 2.25
C THR A 4 -1.72 6.47 3.62
N THR A 5 -1.96 7.41 4.52
CA THR A 5 -2.58 7.18 5.84
C THR A 5 -3.47 8.36 6.17
N TYR A 6 -4.32 8.24 7.20
CA TYR A 6 -5.12 9.37 7.66
C TYR A 6 -4.31 10.57 8.16
N LEU A 7 -3.00 10.38 8.44
CA LEU A 7 -2.07 11.44 8.84
C LEU A 7 -1.30 12.04 7.65
N ASN A 8 -1.47 11.49 6.44
CA ASN A 8 -0.70 11.94 5.29
C ASN A 8 -1.28 13.25 4.75
N GLU A 9 -0.48 14.31 4.79
CA GLU A 9 -0.77 15.60 4.14
C GLU A 9 -0.04 15.74 2.78
N GLY A 10 0.77 14.74 2.43
CA GLY A 10 1.56 14.69 1.20
C GLY A 10 0.86 13.95 0.07
N SER A 11 1.62 13.58 -0.95
CA SER A 11 1.10 12.73 -2.03
C SER A 11 1.00 11.28 -1.59
N ALA A 12 -0.05 10.59 -2.04
CA ALA A 12 -0.18 9.12 -1.98
C ALA A 12 0.93 8.32 -2.68
N ILE A 13 1.86 8.97 -3.40
CA ILE A 13 2.94 8.31 -4.12
C ILE A 13 4.28 8.67 -3.49
N GLU A 14 5.05 7.66 -3.12
CA GLU A 14 6.39 7.80 -2.56
C GLU A 14 7.47 7.24 -3.49
N CYS A 15 8.66 7.84 -3.47
CA CYS A 15 9.81 7.37 -4.22
C CYS A 15 10.35 6.07 -3.60
N GLY A 16 10.39 4.99 -4.38
CA GLY A 16 10.88 3.68 -3.93
C GLY A 16 12.38 3.60 -3.61
N SER A 17 13.13 4.68 -3.81
CA SER A 17 14.57 4.74 -3.53
C SER A 17 14.92 5.62 -2.33
N CYS A 18 14.16 6.70 -2.08
CA CYS A 18 14.46 7.65 -0.99
C CYS A 18 13.30 7.87 -0.01
N GLY A 19 12.10 7.34 -0.26
CA GLY A 19 10.92 7.51 0.58
C GLY A 19 10.27 8.91 0.51
N GLY A 20 10.77 9.82 -0.33
CA GLY A 20 10.17 11.15 -0.50
C GLY A 20 8.87 11.11 -1.30
N ALA A 21 7.93 11.98 -0.95
CA ALA A 21 6.68 12.15 -1.71
C ALA A 21 6.94 12.58 -3.16
N VAL A 22 6.20 11.98 -4.08
CA VAL A 22 6.23 12.23 -5.52
C VAL A 22 4.91 12.90 -5.90
N PRO A 23 4.90 14.21 -6.20
CA PRO A 23 3.66 14.89 -6.56
C PRO A 23 3.02 14.28 -7.82
N ILE A 24 1.71 13.98 -7.76
CA ILE A 24 0.96 13.31 -8.83
C ILE A 24 1.10 14.05 -10.16
N TYR A 25 0.98 15.38 -10.16
CA TYR A 25 1.12 16.23 -11.36
C TYR A 25 2.51 16.19 -12.02
N LYS A 26 3.54 15.65 -11.35
CA LYS A 26 4.89 15.47 -11.93
C LYS A 26 5.05 14.13 -12.67
N ILE A 27 4.08 13.22 -12.56
CA ILE A 27 4.11 11.94 -13.27
C ILE A 27 3.69 12.20 -14.72
N LYS A 28 4.69 12.19 -15.61
CA LYS A 28 4.48 12.45 -17.03
C LYS A 28 3.54 11.40 -17.64
N GLY A 29 2.58 11.87 -18.43
CA GLY A 29 1.68 11.02 -19.20
C GLY A 29 0.39 10.59 -18.47
N LEU A 30 0.17 11.01 -17.23
CA LEU A 30 -1.14 10.88 -16.60
C LEU A 30 -2.14 11.83 -17.26
N THR A 31 -3.30 11.29 -17.60
CA THR A 31 -4.49 12.06 -17.96
C THR A 31 -5.14 12.66 -16.72
N ASP A 32 -5.95 13.70 -16.89
CA ASP A 32 -6.70 14.33 -15.78
C ASP A 32 -7.55 13.29 -15.03
N LYS A 33 -8.19 12.39 -15.77
CA LYS A 33 -8.97 11.29 -15.19
C LYS A 33 -8.12 10.40 -14.28
N GLU A 34 -6.93 9.99 -14.73
CA GLU A 34 -6.06 9.10 -13.93
C GLU A 34 -5.53 9.82 -12.68
N GLN A 35 -5.32 11.14 -12.74
CA GLN A 35 -4.99 11.92 -11.55
C GLN A 35 -6.16 11.89 -10.56
N THR A 36 -7.38 12.14 -11.02
CA THR A 36 -8.60 12.04 -10.20
C THR A 36 -8.84 10.64 -9.66
N ASP A 37 -8.52 9.58 -10.41
CA ASP A 37 -8.65 8.20 -9.95
C ASP A 37 -7.66 7.91 -8.79
N ILE A 38 -6.45 8.49 -8.82
CA ILE A 38 -5.48 8.39 -7.72
C ILE A 38 -5.98 9.16 -6.49
N GLU A 39 -6.48 10.39 -6.66
CA GLU A 39 -7.04 11.19 -5.58
C GLU A 39 -8.26 10.53 -4.94
N SER A 40 -9.11 9.90 -5.76
CA SER A 40 -10.28 9.15 -5.28
C SER A 40 -9.86 7.92 -4.47
N TRP A 41 -8.87 7.17 -4.97
CA TRP A 41 -8.30 6.04 -4.23
C TRP A 41 -7.69 6.48 -2.89
N GLU A 42 -7.01 7.63 -2.87
CA GLU A 42 -6.45 8.21 -1.64
C GLU A 42 -7.55 8.55 -0.63
N GLY A 43 -8.63 9.21 -1.07
CA GLY A 43 -9.79 9.50 -0.23
C GLY A 43 -10.46 8.25 0.33
N ASP A 44 -10.62 7.21 -0.48
CA ASP A 44 -11.17 5.91 -0.05
C ASP A 44 -10.26 5.23 0.98
N TYR A 45 -8.94 5.26 0.76
CA TYR A 45 -7.96 4.69 1.68
C TYR A 45 -8.00 5.42 3.03
N ILE A 46 -7.94 6.76 3.03
CA ILE A 46 -8.00 7.59 4.24
C ILE A 46 -9.32 7.34 4.99
N SER A 47 -10.43 7.18 4.28
CA SER A 47 -11.72 6.85 4.89
C SER A 47 -11.68 5.48 5.58
N CYS A 48 -11.08 4.48 4.94
CA CYS A 48 -10.88 3.17 5.56
C CYS A 48 -9.96 3.25 6.79
N ASP A 49 -8.88 4.02 6.72
CA ASP A 49 -7.91 4.15 7.80
C ASP A 49 -8.53 4.87 9.02
N ASN A 50 -9.33 5.91 8.78
CA ASN A 50 -10.13 6.58 9.81
C ASN A 50 -11.10 5.62 10.52
N LEU A 51 -11.79 4.75 9.76
CA LEU A 51 -12.68 3.75 10.34
C LEU A 51 -11.92 2.71 11.17
N ASN A 52 -10.73 2.30 10.73
CA ASN A 52 -9.86 1.38 11.46
C ASN A 52 -9.36 1.99 12.78
N MET A 53 -8.98 3.27 12.79
CA MET A 53 -8.36 3.91 13.95
C MET A 53 -9.36 4.50 14.95
N GLY A 54 -10.51 5.00 14.47
CA GLY A 54 -11.39 5.88 15.25
C GLY A 54 -12.79 5.34 15.54
N CYS A 55 -13.16 4.16 15.03
CA CYS A 55 -14.54 3.68 15.11
C CYS A 55 -14.60 2.16 15.35
N GLY A 56 -15.52 1.70 16.20
CA GLY A 56 -15.83 0.27 16.30
C GLY A 56 -16.78 -0.25 15.19
N VAL A 57 -17.52 0.66 14.55
CA VAL A 57 -18.42 0.35 13.45
C VAL A 57 -17.65 0.43 12.14
N GLY A 58 -17.68 -0.64 11.35
CA GLY A 58 -16.97 -0.69 10.05
C GLY A 58 -15.47 -0.97 10.14
N GLU A 59 -14.85 -0.94 11.34
CA GLU A 59 -13.42 -1.20 11.58
C GLU A 59 -12.91 -2.44 10.82
N LYS A 60 -13.58 -3.58 11.01
CA LYS A 60 -13.17 -4.86 10.42
C LYS A 60 -13.29 -4.85 8.90
N TRP A 61 -14.33 -4.21 8.38
CA TRP A 61 -14.52 -4.11 6.93
C TRP A 61 -13.45 -3.22 6.31
N ALA A 62 -13.19 -2.06 6.91
CA ALA A 62 -12.19 -1.10 6.44
C ALA A 62 -10.76 -1.67 6.54
N THR A 63 -10.43 -2.32 7.65
CA THR A 63 -9.15 -3.05 7.82
C THR A 63 -8.98 -4.10 6.71
N LYS A 64 -10.03 -4.82 6.35
CA LYS A 64 -9.97 -5.79 5.26
C LYS A 64 -9.73 -5.11 3.90
N GLN A 65 -10.32 -3.94 3.63
CA GLN A 65 -10.04 -3.18 2.41
C GLN A 65 -8.55 -2.81 2.27
N MET A 66 -7.89 -2.46 3.37
CA MET A 66 -6.48 -2.06 3.34
C MET A 66 -5.50 -3.25 3.38
N SER A 67 -5.92 -4.41 3.93
CA SER A 67 -5.04 -5.55 4.23
C SER A 67 -5.21 -6.78 3.33
N ASP A 68 -6.29 -6.86 2.54
CA ASP A 68 -6.55 -7.94 1.60
C ASP A 68 -6.22 -7.49 0.17
N PRO A 69 -5.26 -8.13 -0.53
CA PRO A 69 -4.87 -7.73 -1.89
C PRO A 69 -5.97 -7.95 -2.94
N THR A 70 -7.07 -8.61 -2.57
CA THR A 70 -8.25 -8.87 -3.39
C THR A 70 -9.46 -8.03 -3.00
N SER A 71 -9.33 -7.14 -2.02
CA SER A 71 -10.37 -6.15 -1.72
C SER A 71 -10.57 -5.15 -2.86
N GLN A 72 -11.70 -4.45 -2.86
CA GLN A 72 -12.00 -3.44 -3.87
C GLN A 72 -10.96 -2.32 -3.86
N LEU A 73 -10.65 -1.78 -2.68
CA LEU A 73 -9.64 -0.73 -2.50
C LEU A 73 -8.26 -1.17 -3.02
N SER A 74 -7.84 -2.38 -2.66
CA SER A 74 -6.52 -2.88 -3.07
C SER A 74 -6.45 -3.24 -4.55
N GLN A 75 -7.54 -3.71 -5.17
CA GLN A 75 -7.57 -3.94 -6.60
C GLN A 75 -7.41 -2.62 -7.38
N VAL A 76 -8.16 -1.58 -7.02
CA VAL A 76 -8.05 -0.25 -7.65
C VAL A 76 -6.62 0.29 -7.51
N GLY A 77 -6.06 0.31 -6.29
CA GLY A 77 -4.71 0.81 -6.05
C GLY A 77 -3.62 0.02 -6.79
N ARG A 78 -3.80 -1.30 -6.96
CA ARG A 78 -2.86 -2.14 -7.73
C ARG A 78 -2.94 -1.86 -9.23
N GLU A 79 -4.11 -1.61 -9.79
CA GLU A 79 -4.23 -1.20 -11.19
C GLU A 79 -3.60 0.18 -11.42
N LEU A 80 -3.80 1.13 -10.50
CA LEU A 80 -3.11 2.42 -10.53
C LEU A 80 -1.58 2.25 -10.49
N CYS A 81 -1.06 1.36 -9.64
CA CYS A 81 0.38 1.06 -9.59
C CYS A 81 0.90 0.53 -10.93
N LYS A 82 0.18 -0.38 -11.59
CA LYS A 82 0.58 -0.89 -12.91
C LYS A 82 0.62 0.25 -13.92
N ARG A 83 -0.42 1.09 -13.92
CA ARG A 83 -0.52 2.22 -14.85
C ARG A 83 0.61 3.23 -14.68
N ILE A 84 0.92 3.61 -13.43
CA ILE A 84 2.06 4.47 -13.12
C ILE A 84 3.38 3.83 -13.57
N ALA A 85 3.52 2.50 -13.39
CA ALA A 85 4.73 1.80 -13.81
C ALA A 85 4.91 1.77 -15.33
N GLU A 86 3.81 1.62 -16.09
CA GLU A 86 3.83 1.69 -17.55
C GLU A 86 4.26 3.07 -18.06
N LEU A 87 3.73 4.14 -17.45
CA LEU A 87 4.03 5.52 -17.85
C LEU A 87 5.44 5.97 -17.48
N SER A 88 5.89 5.62 -16.28
CA SER A 88 7.19 6.06 -15.75
C SER A 88 8.36 5.15 -16.14
N GLY A 89 8.09 3.92 -16.54
CA GLY A 89 9.11 2.86 -16.68
C GLY A 89 9.69 2.38 -15.35
N VAL A 90 9.16 2.84 -14.21
CA VAL A 90 9.64 2.51 -12.87
C VAL A 90 8.65 1.56 -12.20
N SER A 91 9.16 0.43 -11.67
CA SER A 91 8.32 -0.51 -10.91
C SER A 91 7.66 0.19 -9.72
N THR A 92 6.34 0.30 -9.75
CA THR A 92 5.53 0.88 -8.68
C THR A 92 4.90 -0.23 -7.85
N TYR A 93 5.05 -0.13 -6.53
CA TYR A 93 4.58 -1.11 -5.55
C TYR A 93 3.36 -0.57 -4.81
N TYR A 94 2.41 -1.43 -4.50
CA TYR A 94 1.27 -1.15 -3.64
C TYR A 94 1.55 -1.56 -2.20
N TYR A 95 1.28 -0.69 -1.24
CA TYR A 95 1.39 -1.02 0.17
C TYR A 95 0.15 -1.77 0.68
N LEU A 96 0.37 -2.92 1.33
CA LEU A 96 -0.67 -3.71 1.95
C LEU A 96 -0.58 -3.58 3.47
N TYR A 97 -1.63 -3.02 4.07
CA TYR A 97 -1.69 -2.78 5.51
C TYR A 97 -1.63 -4.09 6.29
N ASN A 98 -0.84 -4.13 7.37
CA ASN A 98 -0.71 -5.30 8.22
C ASN A 98 -1.12 -4.97 9.65
N TYR A 99 -2.33 -5.38 10.01
CA TYR A 99 -2.88 -5.22 11.35
C TYR A 99 -3.51 -6.53 11.81
N ARG A 100 -2.68 -7.37 12.42
CA ARG A 100 -3.02 -8.73 12.81
C ARG A 100 -2.58 -8.98 14.24
N THR A 101 -3.45 -9.58 15.04
CA THR A 101 -3.12 -10.00 16.41
C THR A 101 -2.34 -11.33 16.36
N ILE A 102 -1.05 -11.27 16.04
CA ILE A 102 -0.14 -12.42 15.96
C ILE A 102 1.24 -12.04 16.50
N SER A 103 1.99 -13.02 17.00
CA SER A 103 3.37 -12.76 17.42
C SER A 103 4.26 -12.39 16.23
N ILE A 104 5.25 -11.52 16.46
CA ILE A 104 6.23 -11.13 15.44
C ILE A 104 6.94 -12.34 14.83
N ALA A 105 7.23 -13.37 15.64
CA ALA A 105 7.83 -14.60 15.15
C ALA A 105 6.94 -15.32 14.11
N LYS A 106 5.61 -15.34 14.32
CA LYS A 106 4.65 -15.89 13.35
C LYS A 106 4.49 -14.99 12.14
N ASP A 107 4.46 -13.67 12.33
CA ASP A 107 4.29 -12.72 11.23
C ASP A 107 5.47 -12.75 10.24
N LYS A 108 6.70 -12.92 10.73
CA LYS A 108 7.89 -13.13 9.88
C LYS A 108 7.77 -14.34 8.94
N LEU A 109 6.98 -15.36 9.29
CA LEU A 109 6.78 -16.55 8.47
C LEU A 109 5.69 -16.38 7.41
N ARG A 110 5.00 -15.23 7.38
CA ARG A 110 3.94 -14.92 6.40
C ARG A 110 4.49 -14.99 4.97
N LYS A 111 3.77 -15.71 4.12
CA LYS A 111 3.98 -15.68 2.66
C LYS A 111 3.21 -14.52 2.01
N CYS A 112 3.61 -14.16 0.79
CA CYS A 112 2.91 -13.15 -0.01
C CYS A 112 1.45 -13.58 -0.20
N PRO A 113 0.46 -12.75 0.18
CA PRO A 113 -0.95 -13.14 0.13
C PRO A 113 -1.50 -13.30 -1.30
N SER A 114 -0.77 -12.84 -2.33
CA SER A 114 -1.18 -12.98 -3.73
C SER A 114 -0.56 -14.17 -4.46
N CYS A 115 0.71 -14.51 -4.20
CA CYS A 115 1.40 -15.60 -4.91
C CYS A 115 1.91 -16.71 -4.01
N ASN A 116 1.71 -16.62 -2.70
CA ASN A 116 2.22 -17.53 -1.69
C ASN A 116 3.76 -17.69 -1.66
N GLY A 117 4.49 -16.79 -2.32
CA GLY A 117 5.95 -16.78 -2.34
C GLY A 117 6.55 -16.13 -1.09
N ASP A 118 7.84 -16.37 -0.88
CA ASP A 118 8.64 -15.65 0.12
C ASP A 118 8.79 -14.17 -0.26
N TRP A 119 8.73 -13.32 0.76
CA TRP A 119 8.76 -11.87 0.59
C TRP A 119 9.22 -11.10 1.83
N LEU A 120 9.56 -11.79 2.93
CA LEU A 120 10.27 -11.17 4.04
C LEU A 120 11.66 -10.76 3.55
N LEU A 121 12.08 -9.55 3.87
CA LEU A 121 13.40 -9.04 3.52
C LEU A 121 14.39 -9.33 4.64
N ASN A 122 15.66 -9.52 4.27
CA ASN A 122 16.76 -9.57 5.24
C ASN A 122 16.98 -8.18 5.87
N ASP A 123 16.97 -7.14 5.03
CA ASP A 123 17.07 -5.74 5.42
C ASP A 123 15.81 -4.97 5.03
N LYS A 124 15.35 -4.07 5.90
CA LYS A 124 14.14 -3.27 5.63
C LYS A 124 14.32 -2.41 4.40
N TRP A 125 13.36 -2.46 3.49
CA TRP A 125 13.33 -1.55 2.35
C TRP A 125 12.96 -0.14 2.81
N LEU A 126 13.79 0.85 2.45
CA LEU A 126 13.69 2.23 2.92
C LEU A 126 13.74 2.37 4.45
N GLY A 127 14.32 1.39 5.16
CA GLY A 127 14.39 1.39 6.62
C GLY A 127 13.05 1.11 7.32
N PHE A 128 11.95 0.96 6.58
CA PHE A 128 10.60 0.83 7.14
C PHE A 128 9.90 -0.48 6.75
N TYR A 129 9.92 -0.86 5.48
CA TYR A 129 9.14 -2.00 4.99
C TYR A 129 9.88 -3.33 5.20
N ASP A 130 9.27 -4.23 5.97
CA ASP A 130 9.82 -5.57 6.25
C ASP A 130 9.57 -6.56 5.11
N PHE A 131 8.53 -6.34 4.30
CA PHE A 131 8.12 -7.26 3.25
C PHE A 131 8.06 -6.60 1.88
N ARG A 132 8.52 -7.31 0.84
CA ARG A 132 8.44 -6.88 -0.56
C ARG A 132 8.35 -8.09 -1.49
N CYS A 133 7.28 -8.15 -2.28
CA CYS A 133 7.09 -9.15 -3.32
C CYS A 133 7.30 -8.53 -4.71
N ASN A 134 8.37 -8.92 -5.40
CA ASN A 134 8.69 -8.41 -6.74
C ASN A 134 7.75 -8.92 -7.82
N ARG A 135 7.20 -10.12 -7.67
CA ARG A 135 6.23 -10.72 -8.61
C ARG A 135 4.89 -10.00 -8.57
N CYS A 136 4.38 -9.73 -7.36
CA CYS A 136 3.06 -9.12 -7.17
C CYS A 136 3.09 -7.59 -7.05
N LYS A 137 4.30 -7.00 -6.98
CA LYS A 137 4.53 -5.57 -6.72
C LYS A 137 3.82 -5.11 -5.43
N LEU A 138 3.95 -5.91 -4.37
CA LEU A 138 3.39 -5.61 -3.06
C LEU A 138 4.52 -5.30 -2.07
N ALA A 139 4.25 -4.41 -1.13
CA ALA A 139 5.07 -4.15 0.05
C ALA A 139 4.19 -4.14 1.31
N SER A 140 4.78 -4.40 2.47
CA SER A 140 4.06 -4.44 3.74
C SER A 140 5.05 -4.34 4.91
N THR A 141 4.57 -4.05 6.11
CA THR A 141 5.36 -4.06 7.35
C THR A 141 5.00 -5.28 8.21
N LEU A 142 5.79 -5.52 9.26
CA LEU A 142 5.34 -6.32 10.39
C LEU A 142 4.13 -5.67 11.06
N THR A 143 3.30 -6.48 11.70
CA THR A 143 2.15 -6.02 12.47
C THR A 143 2.62 -5.16 13.63
N SER A 144 1.96 -4.00 13.82
CA SER A 144 2.13 -3.15 14.99
C SER A 144 1.36 -3.67 16.21
N ARG A 145 0.47 -4.66 16.02
CA ARG A 145 -0.36 -5.26 17.07
C ARG A 145 0.24 -6.60 17.50
N SER A 146 1.23 -6.55 18.40
CA SER A 146 1.87 -7.73 19.00
C SER A 146 1.29 -8.09 20.36
#